data_AF-F9U5E2-F1
#
_entry.id   AF-F9U5E2-F1
#
_cell.length_a   1.000
_cell.length_b   1.000
_cell.length_c   1.000
_cell.angle_alpha   90.00
_cell.angle_beta   90.00
_cell.angle_gamma   90.00
#
_symmetry.space_group_name_H-M   'P 1'
#
loop_
_entity.id
_entity.type
_entity.pdbx_description
1 polymer ?
#
loop_
_entity_poly.entity_id
_entity_poly.type
_entity_poly.pdbx_seq_one_letter_code
_entity_poly.pdbx_strand_id
1 'polypeptide(L)'
;MSLLDQIPVVVETGSAVPEGDPQSHGNADPVLHEVRHALSRLIATGETTKIDLKAMPFGPGDLERLLSVLGTGEVQASIDALGPTRVQETAIPGVWLVDYLNSEANRLALHLEIATVPEILCPQPQDLDDAIAALDARLNPGRSDPPLAS
;
A
#
# COMPACT_ATOMS: atom_id res chain seq x y z
N MET A 1 59.65 -28.43 11.13
CA MET A 1 59.61 -27.51 12.28
C MET A 1 58.43 -26.59 12.06
N SER A 2 57.27 -26.97 12.63
CA SER A 2 55.99 -26.31 12.43
C SER A 2 55.77 -25.32 13.58
N LEU A 3 55.68 -24.03 13.27
CA LEU A 3 55.35 -22.98 14.22
C LEU A 3 53.94 -22.49 13.89
N LEU A 4 52.95 -23.18 14.45
CA LEU A 4 51.55 -22.76 14.48
C LEU A 4 51.05 -22.96 15.91
N ASP A 5 51.42 -22.04 16.79
CA ASP A 5 50.76 -21.90 18.09
C ASP A 5 50.84 -20.43 18.52
N GLN A 6 49.67 -19.81 18.68
CA GLN A 6 49.32 -18.56 19.37
C GLN A 6 48.23 -17.79 18.61
N ILE A 7 46.98 -18.24 18.75
CA ILE A 7 45.83 -17.35 18.60
C ILE A 7 45.29 -17.10 20.03
N PRO A 8 45.43 -15.90 20.60
CA PRO A 8 44.77 -15.59 21.86
C PRO A 8 43.26 -15.47 21.62
N VAL A 9 42.49 -16.36 22.23
CA VAL A 9 41.05 -16.21 22.42
C VAL A 9 40.84 -15.14 23.49
N VAL A 10 40.41 -13.95 23.07
CA VAL A 10 39.95 -12.89 23.97
C VAL A 10 38.44 -13.08 24.15
N VAL A 11 38.04 -13.46 25.36
CA VAL A 11 36.64 -13.40 25.81
C VAL A 11 36.44 -12.02 26.42
N GLU A 12 35.87 -11.09 25.65
CA GLU A 12 35.28 -9.87 26.23
C GLU A 12 33.81 -10.15 26.57
N THR A 13 33.59 -10.56 27.82
CA THR A 13 32.32 -10.36 28.51
C THR A 13 32.23 -8.90 28.97
N GLY A 14 31.26 -8.16 28.44
CA GLY A 14 30.74 -6.96 29.09
C GLY A 14 30.62 -5.73 28.20
N SER A 15 29.39 -5.42 27.82
CA SER A 15 28.87 -4.07 27.53
C SER A 15 29.67 -3.16 26.62
N ALA A 16 29.37 -3.26 25.32
CA ALA A 16 28.99 -2.07 24.57
C ALA A 16 27.93 -2.51 23.57
N VAL A 17 26.68 -2.14 23.85
CA VAL A 17 25.63 -2.08 22.83
C VAL A 17 26.25 -1.28 21.68
N PRO A 18 26.24 -1.73 20.42
CA PRO A 18 26.52 -0.80 19.34
C PRO A 18 25.38 0.23 19.45
N GLU A 19 25.73 1.46 19.84
CA GLU A 19 24.86 2.62 19.66
C GLU A 19 24.63 2.71 18.16
N GLY A 20 23.62 1.97 17.69
CA GLY A 20 23.05 2.15 16.37
C GLY A 20 22.66 3.61 16.30
N ASP A 21 23.10 4.26 15.24
CA ASP A 21 22.76 5.63 14.92
C ASP A 21 21.25 5.82 15.20
N PRO A 22 20.83 6.75 16.09
CA PRO A 22 19.42 6.92 16.48
C PRO A 22 18.49 7.34 15.32
N GLN A 23 19.01 7.35 14.09
CA GLN A 23 18.36 7.60 12.81
C GLN A 23 18.63 6.48 11.79
N SER A 24 18.82 5.24 12.24
CA SER A 24 18.86 4.10 11.33
C SER A 24 17.47 3.87 10.76
N HIS A 25 17.18 4.53 9.64
CA HIS A 25 15.90 4.43 8.94
C HIS A 25 15.81 3.10 8.16
N GLY A 26 16.08 2.00 8.84
CA GLY A 26 16.58 0.77 8.22
C GLY A 26 15.67 0.19 7.15
N ASN A 27 14.36 0.46 7.24
CA ASN A 27 13.37 -0.08 6.30
C ASN A 27 12.75 0.95 5.35
N ALA A 28 13.00 2.25 5.53
CA ALA A 28 12.48 3.27 4.61
C ALA A 28 13.16 3.19 3.23
N ASP A 29 14.50 3.12 3.21
CA ASP A 29 15.28 3.10 1.97
C ASP A 29 15.04 1.81 1.15
N PRO A 30 15.02 0.60 1.74
CA PRO A 30 14.65 -0.62 1.01
C PRO A 30 13.26 -0.53 0.36
N VAL A 31 12.27 0.06 1.04
CA VAL A 31 10.92 0.23 0.48
C VAL A 31 10.93 1.20 -0.69
N LEU A 32 11.66 2.31 -0.60
CA LEU A 32 11.83 3.24 -1.73
C LEU A 32 12.50 2.56 -2.94
N HIS A 33 13.48 1.69 -2.70
CA HIS A 33 14.09 0.88 -3.75
C HIS A 33 13.08 -0.10 -4.37
N GLU A 34 12.26 -0.77 -3.57
CA GLU A 34 11.20 -1.64 -4.08
C GLU A 34 10.16 -0.85 -4.90
N VAL A 35 9.75 0.33 -4.45
CA VAL A 35 8.85 1.23 -5.21
C VAL A 35 9.47 1.57 -6.57
N ARG A 36 10.77 1.89 -6.63
CA ARG A 36 11.46 2.14 -7.90
C ARG A 36 11.44 0.92 -8.82
N HIS A 37 11.69 -0.27 -8.27
CA HIS A 37 11.67 -1.51 -9.05
C HIS A 37 10.26 -1.84 -9.55
N ALA A 38 9.25 -1.68 -8.69
CA ALA A 38 7.84 -1.83 -9.04
C ALA A 38 7.40 -0.86 -10.14
N LEU A 39 7.82 0.40 -10.07
CA LEU A 39 7.54 1.38 -11.13
C LEU A 39 8.16 0.96 -12.47
N SER A 40 9.38 0.41 -12.43
CA SER A 40 10.04 -0.09 -13.63
C SER A 40 9.26 -1.27 -14.25
N ARG A 41 8.71 -2.17 -13.41
CA ARG A 41 7.82 -3.26 -13.87
C ARG A 41 6.51 -2.72 -14.44
N LEU A 42 5.86 -1.80 -13.74
CA LEU A 42 4.61 -1.16 -14.19
C LEU A 42 4.78 -0.54 -15.58
N ILE A 43 5.87 0.20 -15.82
CA ILE A 43 6.15 0.83 -17.11
C ILE A 43 6.43 -0.22 -18.20
N ALA A 44 7.16 -1.28 -17.87
CA ALA A 44 7.61 -2.27 -18.85
C ALA A 44 6.52 -3.28 -19.24
N THR A 45 5.68 -3.69 -18.29
CA THR A 45 4.72 -4.81 -18.46
C THR A 45 3.29 -4.48 -18.08
N GLY A 46 3.05 -3.35 -17.41
CA GLY A 46 1.75 -3.04 -16.79
C GLY A 46 1.49 -3.79 -15.49
N GLU A 47 2.47 -4.53 -14.97
CA GLU A 47 2.35 -5.27 -13.72
C GLU A 47 2.24 -4.30 -12.53
N THR A 48 1.14 -4.40 -11.79
CA THR A 48 0.94 -3.64 -10.56
C THR A 48 1.63 -4.33 -9.39
N THR A 49 2.01 -3.56 -8.37
CA THR A 49 2.63 -4.10 -7.15
C THR A 49 2.00 -3.48 -5.92
N LYS A 50 1.75 -4.31 -4.90
CA LYS A 50 1.25 -3.87 -3.60
C LYS A 50 2.28 -4.16 -2.52
N ILE A 51 2.58 -3.16 -1.70
CA ILE A 51 3.55 -3.24 -0.61
C ILE A 51 2.80 -2.97 0.69
N ASP A 52 2.79 -3.95 1.59
CA ASP A 52 2.16 -3.78 2.90
C ASP A 52 3.13 -3.11 3.88
N LEU A 53 2.83 -1.85 4.22
CA LEU A 53 3.64 -1.06 5.14
C LEU A 53 3.43 -1.47 6.59
N LYS A 54 2.26 -2.02 6.95
CA LYS A 54 1.99 -2.45 8.33
C LYS A 54 2.65 -3.80 8.65
N ALA A 55 2.88 -4.63 7.63
CA ALA A 55 3.59 -5.90 7.77
C ALA A 55 5.12 -5.74 7.93
N MET A 56 5.66 -4.54 7.68
CA MET A 56 7.10 -4.27 7.79
C MET A 56 7.46 -3.67 9.16
N PRO A 57 8.61 -4.07 9.75
CA PRO A 57 9.04 -3.52 11.03
C PRO A 57 9.61 -2.11 10.86
N PHE A 58 8.76 -1.10 10.76
CA PHE A 58 9.22 0.29 10.71
C PHE A 58 9.73 0.77 12.07
N GLY A 59 10.94 1.36 12.06
CA GLY A 59 11.48 2.08 13.21
C GLY A 59 10.81 3.44 13.41
N PRO A 60 11.06 4.12 14.54
CA PRO A 60 10.58 5.48 14.77
C PRO A 60 11.06 6.42 13.64
N GLY A 61 10.12 7.08 12.97
CA GLY A 61 10.42 8.03 11.88
C GLY A 61 10.59 7.43 10.47
N ASP A 62 10.63 6.10 10.33
CA ASP A 62 10.79 5.47 9.00
C ASP A 62 9.64 5.76 8.06
N LEU A 63 8.42 5.61 8.58
CA LEU A 63 7.20 5.88 7.83
C LEU A 63 7.13 7.36 7.46
N GLU A 64 7.51 8.25 8.36
CA GLU A 64 7.53 9.69 8.11
C GLU A 64 8.54 10.06 7.04
N ARG A 65 9.74 9.47 7.05
CA ARG A 65 10.72 9.61 5.97
C ARG A 65 10.16 9.10 4.65
N LEU A 66 9.61 7.88 4.64
CA LEU A 66 9.05 7.26 3.43
C LEU A 66 7.98 8.17 2.81
N LEU A 67 7.02 8.62 3.61
CA LEU A 67 5.95 9.50 3.17
C LEU A 67 6.46 10.89 2.76
N SER A 68 7.48 11.42 3.44
CA SER A 68 8.13 12.68 3.09
C SER A 68 8.81 12.62 1.72
N VAL A 69 9.50 11.51 1.42
CA VAL A 69 10.16 11.30 0.12
C VAL A 69 9.13 11.10 -1.00
N LEU A 70 8.08 10.32 -0.75
CA LEU A 70 7.01 10.09 -1.73
C LEU A 70 6.16 11.34 -1.96
N GLY A 71 5.98 12.17 -0.94
CA GLY A 71 5.18 13.38 -1.00
C GLY A 71 3.68 13.11 -1.22
N THR A 72 2.95 14.18 -1.49
CA THR A 72 1.51 14.15 -1.76
C THR A 72 1.26 14.64 -3.19
N GLY A 73 0.48 13.85 -3.94
CA GLY A 73 0.09 14.15 -5.31
C GLY A 73 -1.24 14.92 -5.37
N GLU A 74 -1.81 14.94 -6.56
CA GLU A 74 -2.99 15.74 -6.87
C GLU A 74 -4.31 14.97 -6.67
N VAL A 75 -4.26 13.64 -6.77
CA VAL A 75 -5.45 12.80 -6.76
C VAL A 75 -5.69 12.21 -5.36
N GLN A 76 -6.91 12.36 -4.88
CA GLN A 76 -7.39 11.73 -3.66
C GLN A 76 -8.79 11.14 -3.90
N ALA A 77 -9.02 9.94 -3.39
CA ALA A 77 -10.32 9.29 -3.38
C ALA A 77 -10.64 8.75 -1.99
N SER A 78 -11.93 8.75 -1.66
CA SER A 78 -12.47 8.18 -0.44
C SER A 78 -13.54 7.17 -0.81
N ILE A 79 -13.51 6.00 -0.18
CA ILE A 79 -14.44 4.92 -0.39
C ILE A 79 -15.13 4.63 0.93
N ASP A 80 -16.45 4.81 0.96
CA ASP A 80 -17.28 4.55 2.13
C ASP A 80 -18.00 3.20 1.97
N ALA A 81 -17.23 2.10 2.09
CA ALA A 81 -17.74 0.74 1.98
C ALA A 81 -17.16 -0.13 3.10
N LEU A 82 -18.00 -0.58 4.05
CA LEU A 82 -17.61 -1.40 5.21
C LEU A 82 -16.51 -0.78 6.11
N GLY A 83 -16.30 0.54 6.01
CA GLY A 83 -15.24 1.31 6.66
C GLY A 83 -14.64 2.33 5.68
N PRO A 84 -14.18 3.50 6.12
CA PRO A 84 -13.61 4.48 5.21
C PRO A 84 -12.24 4.01 4.71
N THR A 85 -12.07 3.92 3.39
CA THR A 85 -10.75 3.73 2.77
C THR A 85 -10.34 5.02 2.08
N ARG A 86 -9.13 5.48 2.37
CA ARG A 86 -8.54 6.66 1.71
C ARG A 86 -7.48 6.20 0.73
N VAL A 87 -7.58 6.68 -0.49
CA VAL A 87 -6.62 6.42 -1.56
C VAL A 87 -6.03 7.77 -1.95
N GLN A 88 -4.71 7.88 -1.97
CA GLN A 88 -4.04 9.14 -2.28
C GLN A 88 -2.87 8.87 -3.21
N GLU A 89 -2.78 9.61 -4.31
CA GLU A 89 -1.57 9.61 -5.13
C GLU A 89 -0.45 10.35 -4.40
N THR A 90 0.77 9.87 -4.55
CA THR A 90 1.95 10.56 -4.04
C THR A 90 2.45 11.60 -5.05
N ALA A 91 3.49 12.36 -4.72
CA ALA A 91 4.10 13.28 -5.70
C ALA A 91 4.78 12.53 -6.87
N ILE A 92 4.93 11.20 -6.75
CA ILE A 92 5.44 10.32 -7.81
C ILE A 92 4.24 9.66 -8.52
N PRO A 93 3.99 9.96 -9.81
CA PRO A 93 2.87 9.39 -10.55
C PRO A 93 2.89 7.87 -10.58
N GLY A 94 1.72 7.27 -10.39
CA GLY A 94 1.58 5.82 -10.35
C GLY A 94 2.01 5.15 -9.04
N VAL A 95 2.37 5.94 -8.01
CA VAL A 95 2.55 5.45 -6.64
C VAL A 95 1.44 6.02 -5.77
N TRP A 96 0.69 5.11 -5.13
CA TRP A 96 -0.50 5.40 -4.37
C TRP A 96 -0.37 4.91 -2.94
N LEU A 97 -0.87 5.70 -1.99
CA LEU A 97 -1.03 5.33 -0.60
C LEU A 97 -2.48 4.93 -0.36
N VAL A 98 -2.70 3.71 0.12
CA VAL A 98 -4.03 3.17 0.43
C VAL A 98 -4.14 2.90 1.92
N ASP A 99 -4.97 3.69 2.59
CA ASP A 99 -5.19 3.68 4.03
C ASP A 99 -6.59 3.12 4.34
N TYR A 100 -6.63 1.92 4.90
CA TYR A 100 -7.86 1.24 5.30
C TYR A 100 -8.16 1.57 6.75
N LEU A 101 -9.29 2.22 7.00
CA LEU A 101 -9.75 2.57 8.33
C LEU A 101 -10.99 1.75 8.69
N ASN A 102 -11.20 1.52 9.98
CA ASN A 102 -12.47 0.99 10.47
C ASN A 102 -13.51 2.11 10.66
N SER A 103 -14.73 1.74 11.06
CA SER A 103 -15.83 2.69 11.35
C SER A 103 -15.52 3.70 12.47
N GLU A 104 -14.52 3.43 13.31
CA GLU A 104 -14.05 4.30 14.38
C GLU A 104 -12.82 5.15 13.98
N ALA A 105 -12.50 5.18 12.67
CA ALA A 105 -11.33 5.85 12.11
C ALA A 105 -9.96 5.32 12.59
N ASN A 106 -9.92 4.09 13.11
CA ASN A 106 -8.68 3.40 13.44
C ASN A 106 -8.08 2.72 12.20
N ARG A 107 -6.77 2.91 11.96
CA ARG A 107 -6.04 2.35 10.82
C ARG A 107 -5.88 0.84 10.92
N LEU A 108 -6.59 0.13 10.06
CA LEU A 108 -6.55 -1.32 9.92
C LEU A 108 -5.34 -1.76 9.11
N ALA A 109 -5.08 -1.10 7.98
CA ALA A 109 -3.97 -1.43 7.09
C ALA A 109 -3.49 -0.19 6.34
N LEU A 110 -2.22 -0.19 5.94
CA LEU A 110 -1.63 0.87 5.14
C LEU A 110 -0.75 0.23 4.08
N HIS A 111 -1.03 0.51 2.81
CA HIS A 111 -0.32 -0.09 1.70
C HIS A 111 0.18 0.99 0.75
N LEU A 112 1.30 0.72 0.09
CA LEU A 112 1.63 1.38 -1.17
C LEU A 112 1.16 0.50 -2.31
N GLU A 113 0.54 1.12 -3.30
CA GLU A 113 0.13 0.47 -4.53
C GLU A 113 0.79 1.18 -5.71
N ILE A 114 1.55 0.43 -6.49
CA ILE A 114 2.24 0.91 -7.68
C ILE A 114 1.40 0.44 -8.86
N ALA A 115 0.58 1.35 -9.38
CA ALA A 115 -0.42 1.08 -10.41
C ALA A 115 -0.78 2.36 -11.15
N THR A 116 -1.31 2.24 -12.37
CA THR A 116 -1.90 3.40 -13.08
C THR A 116 -3.15 3.91 -12.38
N VAL A 117 -3.99 2.98 -11.92
CA VAL A 117 -5.16 3.24 -11.07
C VAL A 117 -5.22 2.12 -10.03
N PRO A 118 -5.34 2.43 -8.73
CA PRO A 118 -5.52 1.44 -7.68
C PRO A 118 -6.69 0.51 -7.94
N GLU A 119 -6.52 -0.79 -7.70
CA GLU A 119 -7.51 -1.83 -7.98
C GLU A 119 -8.85 -1.55 -7.28
N ILE A 120 -8.79 -1.00 -6.06
CA ILE A 120 -9.99 -0.67 -5.27
C ILE A 120 -10.86 0.42 -5.89
N LEU A 121 -10.31 1.24 -6.80
CA LEU A 121 -11.07 2.26 -7.52
C LEU A 121 -11.72 1.73 -8.80
N CYS A 122 -11.34 0.52 -9.24
CA CYS A 122 -11.93 -0.11 -10.41
C CYS A 122 -13.27 -0.78 -10.03
N PRO A 123 -14.35 -0.57 -10.82
CA PRO A 123 -15.59 -1.29 -10.61
C PRO A 123 -15.38 -2.78 -10.82
N GLN A 124 -16.05 -3.60 -10.02
CA GLN A 124 -16.01 -5.05 -10.21
C GLN A 124 -16.75 -5.43 -11.49
N PRO A 125 -16.30 -6.46 -12.25
CA PRO A 125 -16.97 -6.88 -13.49
C PRO A 125 -18.47 -7.16 -13.32
N GLN A 126 -18.85 -7.78 -12.20
CA GLN A 126 -20.25 -8.06 -11.86
C GLN A 126 -21.11 -6.78 -11.73
N ASP A 127 -20.57 -5.72 -11.16
CA ASP A 127 -21.30 -4.45 -11.01
C ASP A 127 -21.47 -3.77 -12.37
N LEU A 128 -20.54 -4.03 -13.30
CA LEU A 128 -20.59 -3.51 -14.66
C LEU A 128 -21.64 -4.26 -15.51
N ASP A 129 -21.77 -5.57 -15.33
CA ASP A 129 -22.77 -6.39 -16.01
C ASP A 129 -24.20 -5.91 -15.70
N ASP A 130 -24.45 -5.51 -14.45
CA ASP A 130 -25.74 -4.98 -13.99
C ASP A 130 -25.95 -3.49 -14.29
N ALA A 131 -24.93 -2.78 -14.78
CA ALA A 131 -24.94 -1.32 -14.88
C ALA A 131 -26.02 -0.79 -15.84
N ILE A 132 -26.19 -1.44 -17.00
CA ILE A 132 -27.21 -1.05 -17.98
C ILE A 132 -28.61 -1.29 -17.42
N ALA A 133 -28.86 -2.47 -16.84
CA ALA A 133 -30.15 -2.81 -16.25
C ALA A 133 -30.52 -1.85 -15.09
N ALA A 134 -29.54 -1.51 -14.25
CA ALA A 134 -29.71 -0.56 -13.16
C ALA A 134 -30.02 0.87 -13.64
N LEU A 135 -29.50 1.27 -14.80
CA LEU A 135 -29.82 2.54 -15.45
C LEU A 135 -31.22 2.51 -16.08
N ASP A 136 -31.55 1.45 -16.82
CA ASP A 136 -32.85 1.30 -17.47
C ASP A 136 -34.01 1.30 -16.46
N ALA A 137 -33.82 0.65 -15.30
CA ALA A 137 -34.78 0.65 -14.21
C ALA A 137 -35.01 2.06 -13.62
N ARG A 138 -33.98 2.90 -13.56
CA ARG A 138 -34.08 4.31 -13.12
C ARG A 138 -34.75 5.20 -14.15
N LEU A 139 -34.54 4.93 -15.44
CA LEU A 139 -35.19 5.66 -16.54
C LEU A 139 -36.67 5.27 -16.69
N ASN A 140 -37.04 4.03 -16.33
CA ASN A 140 -38.41 3.49 -16.47
C ASN A 140 -38.99 3.01 -15.12
N PRO A 141 -39.15 3.87 -14.10
CA PRO A 141 -39.51 3.46 -12.74
C PRO A 141 -40.93 2.87 -12.59
N GLY A 142 -41.73 2.79 -13.67
CA GLY A 142 -43.14 2.37 -13.66
C GLY A 142 -43.46 1.15 -14.51
N ARG A 143 -42.48 0.49 -15.14
CA ARG A 143 -42.71 -0.72 -15.93
C ARG A 143 -42.53 -1.98 -15.07
N SER A 144 -43.21 -2.01 -13.92
CA SER A 144 -43.47 -3.26 -13.21
C SER A 144 -44.49 -4.04 -14.03
N ASP A 145 -44.14 -5.24 -14.47
CA ASP A 145 -45.05 -6.10 -15.24
C ASP A 145 -46.42 -6.21 -14.56
N PRO A 146 -47.55 -6.04 -15.30
CA PRO A 146 -48.85 -6.36 -14.75
C PRO A 146 -48.90 -7.86 -14.42
N PRO A 147 -49.54 -8.28 -13.31
CA PRO A 147 -49.74 -9.70 -13.06
C PRO A 147 -50.55 -10.29 -14.21
N LEU A 148 -50.02 -11.35 -14.82
CA LEU A 148 -50.77 -12.21 -15.74
C LEU A 148 -51.98 -12.75 -14.98
N ALA A 149 -53.13 -12.14 -15.20
CA ALA A 149 -54.41 -12.65 -14.77
C ALA A 149 -54.69 -13.98 -15.49
N SER A 150 -55.03 -15.01 -14.72
CA SER A 150 -55.78 -16.19 -15.16
C SER A 150 -56.70 -16.62 -14.05
#